data_AF-A0A0D8Y3Z7-F1
#
_entry.id   AF-A0A0D8Y3Z7-F1
#
_cell.length_a   1.000
_cell.length_b   1.000
_cell.length_c   1.000
_cell.angle_alpha   90.00
_cell.angle_beta   90.00
_cell.angle_gamma   90.00
#
_symmetry.space_group_name_H-M   'P 1'
#
loop_
_entity.id
_entity.type
_entity.pdbx_description
1 polymer ?
#
loop_
_entity_poly.entity_id
_entity_poly.type
_entity_poly.pdbx_seq_one_letter_code
_entity_poly.pdbx_strand_id
1 'polypeptide(L)'
;MHYVRAQCEGWDKALGMALSLTWILAPNVQGLYFKDLKQTLKKEQCDQALMITANVPSAKKIIVHGPDSSMGGIPSQFPVHEDTQFQQILRYLPRSTLFSVIHNNYILKFYINDSLEFFNIDENNINCYFLTDTKSGLIHLPSSYVRDYYFFHRSFYPQLTLVKLDVDEAQLRMKQTVFAQRFIEVGKVLLTHNILKYSPQHVIAQRVFFLHDELTHLPSFPRKSLETCFGMFHGEMGEQLKAMEAMHKFTWAKLMSDMFEKMENAFMFADLHLFINVVRI
;
A
#
# COMPACT_ATOMS: atom_id res chain seq x y z
N MET A 1 11.95 -14.19 -7.33
CA MET A 1 12.63 -13.36 -6.32
C MET A 1 13.24 -12.07 -6.88
N HIS A 2 13.85 -12.07 -8.07
CA HIS A 2 14.46 -10.86 -8.65
C HIS A 2 13.53 -9.63 -8.66
N TYR A 3 12.33 -9.73 -9.26
CA TYR A 3 11.36 -8.63 -9.31
C TYR A 3 10.74 -8.25 -7.96
N VAL A 4 10.82 -9.13 -6.97
CA VAL A 4 10.37 -8.82 -5.60
C VAL A 4 11.40 -7.97 -4.86
N ARG A 5 12.68 -8.19 -5.16
CA ARG A 5 13.82 -7.46 -4.57
C ARG A 5 14.18 -6.21 -5.36
N ALA A 6 13.91 -6.20 -6.66
CA ALA A 6 14.14 -5.08 -7.55
C ALA A 6 12.78 -4.53 -8.02
N GLN A 7 12.26 -3.53 -7.31
CA GLN A 7 11.10 -2.72 -7.73
C GLN A 7 11.47 -1.85 -8.96
N CYS A 8 11.77 -2.49 -10.09
CA CYS A 8 11.95 -1.85 -11.39
C CYS A 8 10.62 -1.78 -12.13
N GLU A 9 10.54 -1.01 -13.22
CA GLU A 9 9.31 -0.92 -14.02
C GLU A 9 8.67 -2.29 -14.30
N GLY A 10 7.35 -2.40 -14.05
CA GLY A 10 6.56 -3.63 -14.25
C GLY A 10 6.69 -4.70 -13.15
N TRP A 11 7.43 -4.45 -12.06
CA TRP A 11 7.57 -5.38 -10.94
C TRP A 11 6.23 -5.79 -10.32
N ASP A 12 5.30 -4.84 -10.22
CA ASP A 12 3.97 -4.98 -9.66
C ASP A 12 3.09 -5.94 -10.49
N LYS A 13 3.14 -5.80 -11.82
CA LYS A 13 2.47 -6.71 -12.76
C LYS A 13 3.02 -8.13 -12.63
N ALA A 14 4.35 -8.28 -12.59
CA ALA A 14 5.00 -9.57 -12.43
C ALA A 14 4.63 -10.24 -11.10
N LEU A 15 4.63 -9.47 -10.01
CA LEU A 15 4.24 -9.94 -8.69
C LEU A 15 2.76 -10.35 -8.64
N GLY A 16 1.86 -9.52 -9.19
CA GLY A 16 0.44 -9.84 -9.29
C GLY A 16 0.20 -11.14 -10.04
N MET A 17 0.86 -11.33 -11.20
CA MET A 17 0.79 -12.59 -11.95
C MET A 17 1.30 -13.78 -11.15
N ALA A 18 2.45 -13.66 -10.48
CA ALA A 18 2.97 -14.73 -9.65
C ALA A 18 2.00 -15.12 -8.53
N LEU A 19 1.45 -14.12 -7.82
CA LEU A 19 0.49 -14.35 -6.75
C LEU A 19 -0.81 -14.98 -7.26
N SER A 20 -1.27 -14.60 -8.46
CA SER A 20 -2.49 -15.16 -9.08
C SER A 20 -2.46 -16.67 -9.30
N LEU A 21 -1.26 -17.28 -9.34
CA LEU A 21 -1.06 -18.72 -9.43
C LEU A 21 -0.61 -19.33 -8.10
N THR A 22 0.18 -18.60 -7.31
CA THR A 22 0.78 -19.12 -6.07
C THR A 22 -0.28 -19.55 -5.07
N TRP A 23 -1.40 -18.81 -4.95
CA TRP A 23 -2.47 -19.18 -4.03
C TRP A 23 -3.16 -20.51 -4.37
N ILE A 24 -3.16 -20.91 -5.65
CA ILE A 24 -3.74 -22.18 -6.12
C ILE A 24 -2.83 -23.35 -5.72
N LEU A 25 -1.51 -23.12 -5.75
CA LEU A 25 -0.52 -24.16 -5.46
C LEU A 25 -0.29 -24.36 -3.97
N ALA A 26 -0.44 -23.31 -3.16
CA ALA A 26 -0.12 -23.33 -1.73
C ALA A 26 -0.77 -24.48 -0.93
N PRO A 27 -2.05 -24.86 -1.16
CA PRO A 27 -2.67 -26.00 -0.48
C PRO A 27 -2.01 -27.35 -0.76
N ASN A 28 -1.33 -27.49 -1.90
CA ASN A 28 -0.69 -28.75 -2.30
C ASN A 28 0.70 -28.93 -1.67
N VAL A 29 1.22 -27.89 -0.99
CA VAL A 29 2.51 -27.95 -0.30
C VAL A 29 2.29 -28.53 1.10
N GLN A 30 2.62 -29.80 1.27
CA GLN A 30 2.52 -30.48 2.56
C GLN A 30 3.39 -29.80 3.61
N GLY A 31 2.83 -29.60 4.81
CA GLY A 31 3.56 -29.00 5.92
C GLY A 31 3.85 -27.50 5.75
N LEU A 32 3.07 -26.76 4.95
CA LEU A 32 3.20 -25.31 4.85
C LEU A 32 2.58 -24.63 6.09
N TYR A 33 3.41 -23.99 6.93
CA TYR A 33 2.98 -23.21 8.09
C TYR A 33 3.14 -21.70 7.88
N PHE A 34 2.17 -20.89 8.31
CA PHE A 34 2.27 -19.42 8.22
C PHE A 34 3.53 -18.87 8.90
N LYS A 35 3.87 -19.39 10.09
CA LYS A 35 5.07 -19.00 10.84
C LYS A 35 6.34 -19.28 10.05
N ASP A 36 6.45 -20.47 9.48
CA ASP A 36 7.64 -20.90 8.72
C ASP A 36 7.75 -20.17 7.38
N LEU A 37 6.61 -19.94 6.71
CA LEU A 37 6.52 -19.14 5.50
C LEU A 37 6.97 -17.71 5.77
N LYS A 38 6.41 -17.04 6.79
CA LYS A 38 6.82 -15.68 7.19
C LYS A 38 8.30 -15.62 7.52
N GLN A 39 8.83 -16.57 8.29
CA GLN A 39 10.25 -16.61 8.65
C GLN A 39 11.15 -16.79 7.42
N THR A 40 10.76 -17.64 6.48
CA THR A 40 11.51 -17.88 5.23
C THR A 40 11.52 -16.64 4.36
N LEU A 41 10.35 -16.03 4.13
CA LEU A 41 10.25 -14.83 3.29
C LEU A 41 10.92 -13.61 3.92
N LYS A 42 10.95 -13.50 5.26
CA LYS A 42 11.67 -12.44 5.98
C LYS A 42 13.18 -12.54 5.79
N LYS A 43 13.76 -13.74 5.77
CA LYS A 43 15.19 -13.94 5.43
C LYS A 43 15.52 -13.44 4.03
N GLU A 44 14.55 -13.56 3.13
CA GLU A 44 14.65 -13.14 1.74
C GLU A 44 14.20 -11.69 1.48
N GLN A 45 13.77 -10.97 2.53
CA GLN A 45 13.24 -9.61 2.50
C GLN A 45 12.06 -9.43 1.53
N CYS A 46 11.12 -10.36 1.56
CA CYS A 46 9.99 -10.40 0.62
C CYS A 46 8.65 -10.78 1.25
N ASP A 47 8.59 -10.90 2.58
CA ASP A 47 7.36 -11.25 3.30
C ASP A 47 6.23 -10.26 2.99
N GLN A 48 6.52 -8.95 2.97
CA GLN A 48 5.53 -7.92 2.64
C GLN A 48 5.01 -7.97 1.21
N ALA A 49 5.79 -8.51 0.28
CA ALA A 49 5.37 -8.62 -1.11
C ALA A 49 4.38 -9.78 -1.31
N LEU A 50 4.42 -10.80 -0.45
CA LEU A 50 3.72 -12.06 -0.66
C LEU A 50 2.70 -12.41 0.43
N MET A 51 2.82 -11.85 1.63
CA MET A 51 1.95 -12.13 2.77
C MET A 51 1.35 -10.85 3.36
N ILE A 52 0.26 -11.04 4.10
CA ILE A 52 -0.37 -10.02 4.95
C ILE A 52 0.16 -10.24 6.37
N THR A 53 1.21 -9.51 6.73
CA THR A 53 1.93 -9.73 7.99
C THR A 53 2.32 -8.43 8.68
N ALA A 54 2.22 -8.43 10.01
CA ALA A 54 2.64 -7.33 10.88
C ALA A 54 4.16 -7.35 11.17
N ASN A 55 4.58 -6.37 11.98
CA ASN A 55 5.94 -6.22 12.47
C ASN A 55 6.97 -5.93 11.37
N VAL A 56 6.55 -5.23 10.32
CA VAL A 56 7.47 -4.70 9.32
C VAL A 56 7.68 -3.20 9.53
N PRO A 57 8.91 -2.80 9.90
CA PRO A 57 9.22 -1.39 10.11
C PRO A 57 9.10 -0.63 8.80
N SER A 58 8.49 0.55 8.85
CA SER A 58 8.43 1.47 7.72
C SER A 58 9.78 2.12 7.45
N ALA A 59 9.97 2.65 6.24
CA ALA A 59 11.07 3.56 5.99
C ALA A 59 11.05 4.70 7.01
N LYS A 60 12.23 5.11 7.49
CA LYS A 60 12.36 6.21 8.47
C LYS A 60 12.44 7.57 7.80
N LYS A 61 12.84 7.58 6.53
CA LYS A 61 12.93 8.76 5.71
C LYS A 61 12.82 8.38 4.24
N ILE A 62 12.42 9.35 3.43
CA ILE A 62 12.45 9.29 1.97
C ILE A 62 13.29 10.45 1.44
N ILE A 63 13.78 10.28 0.22
CA ILE A 63 14.55 11.29 -0.52
C ILE A 63 13.70 11.74 -1.69
N VAL A 64 13.52 13.05 -1.89
CA VAL A 64 12.73 13.61 -2.99
C VAL A 64 13.65 14.44 -3.87
N HIS A 65 13.67 14.08 -5.15
CA HIS A 65 14.40 14.75 -6.21
C HIS A 65 13.51 15.76 -6.91
N GLY A 66 14.05 16.94 -7.17
CA GLY A 66 13.38 17.96 -7.96
C GLY A 66 13.42 17.71 -9.47
N PRO A 67 12.72 18.56 -10.25
CA PRO A 67 12.76 18.51 -11.71
C PRO A 67 14.19 18.65 -12.27
N ASP A 68 15.03 19.43 -11.60
CA ASP A 68 16.42 19.72 -12.00
C ASP A 68 17.42 18.65 -11.53
N SER A 69 16.95 17.49 -11.06
CA SER A 69 17.82 16.40 -10.57
C SER A 69 18.83 15.92 -11.63
N SER A 70 18.43 15.91 -12.91
CA SER A 70 19.34 15.62 -14.03
C SER A 70 20.47 16.64 -14.22
N MET A 71 20.34 17.83 -13.63
CA MET A 71 21.30 18.93 -13.68
C MET A 71 22.09 19.08 -12.37
N GLY A 72 22.07 18.06 -11.50
CA GLY A 72 22.80 18.07 -10.22
C GLY A 72 22.05 18.76 -9.07
N GLY A 73 20.72 18.92 -9.19
CA GLY A 73 19.88 19.44 -8.11
C GLY A 73 20.00 18.64 -6.81
N ILE A 74 20.10 19.34 -5.68
CA ILE A 74 20.23 18.72 -4.36
C ILE A 74 18.88 18.15 -3.94
N PRO A 75 18.80 16.84 -3.59
CA PRO A 75 17.55 16.25 -3.16
C PRO A 75 17.19 16.65 -1.72
N SER A 76 15.89 16.69 -1.42
CA SER A 76 15.37 16.95 -0.09
C SER A 76 15.11 15.64 0.67
N GLN A 77 15.32 15.62 1.98
CA GLN A 77 15.06 14.43 2.82
C GLN A 77 13.88 14.70 3.73
N PHE A 78 12.92 13.77 3.78
CA PHE A 78 11.73 13.88 4.63
C PHE A 78 11.69 12.75 5.64
N PRO A 79 11.49 13.03 6.94
CA PRO A 79 11.20 11.98 7.90
C PRO A 79 9.85 11.32 7.57
N VAL A 80 9.76 10.03 7.85
CA VAL A 80 8.52 9.27 7.71
C VAL A 80 8.09 8.80 9.09
N HIS A 81 6.92 9.27 9.49
CA HIS A 81 6.19 8.85 10.67
C HIS A 81 5.07 7.90 10.27
N GLU A 82 4.41 7.33 11.27
CA GLU A 82 3.32 6.37 11.07
C GLU A 82 2.18 6.95 10.22
N ASP A 83 1.80 8.19 10.45
CA ASP A 83 0.70 8.87 9.78
C ASP A 83 1.12 9.64 8.52
N THR A 84 2.39 9.55 8.11
CA THR A 84 2.89 10.31 6.95
C THR A 84 2.23 9.84 5.64
N GLN A 85 1.58 10.78 4.94
CA GLN A 85 0.95 10.59 3.64
C GLN A 85 1.73 11.29 2.51
N PHE A 86 1.56 10.85 1.27
CA PHE A 86 2.22 11.46 0.11
C PHE A 86 1.83 12.93 -0.10
N GLN A 87 0.58 13.29 0.18
CA GLN A 87 0.13 14.69 0.13
C GLN A 87 0.87 15.57 1.13
N GLN A 88 1.27 15.00 2.28
CA GLN A 88 2.04 15.75 3.26
C GLN A 88 3.45 15.97 2.72
N ILE A 89 4.07 15.01 2.05
CA ILE A 89 5.39 15.21 1.42
C ILE A 89 5.34 16.29 0.33
N LEU A 90 4.31 16.26 -0.52
CA LEU A 90 4.05 17.32 -1.50
C LEU A 90 3.87 18.70 -0.83
N ARG A 91 3.34 18.73 0.39
CA ARG A 91 3.12 19.95 1.21
C ARG A 91 4.31 20.34 2.10
N TYR A 92 5.23 19.42 2.43
CA TYR A 92 6.32 19.57 3.40
C TYR A 92 7.66 19.93 2.79
N LEU A 93 7.77 19.94 1.45
CA LEU A 93 8.77 20.80 0.80
C LEU A 93 8.67 22.19 1.50
N PRO A 94 9.79 22.76 1.95
CA PRO A 94 9.89 23.46 3.23
C PRO A 94 8.84 24.56 3.40
N ARG A 95 8.31 24.67 4.63
CA ARG A 95 7.36 25.71 5.02
C ARG A 95 7.49 26.10 6.48
N SER A 96 7.27 27.38 6.77
CA SER A 96 6.92 27.86 8.10
C SER A 96 5.39 28.05 8.23
N THR A 97 4.78 27.09 8.92
CA THR A 97 3.67 27.23 9.90
C THR A 97 2.18 27.33 9.44
N LEU A 98 1.44 26.28 9.87
CA LEU A 98 0.03 26.13 10.32
C LEU A 98 -1.24 26.27 9.41
N PHE A 99 -1.87 25.09 9.26
CA PHE A 99 -3.28 24.69 9.55
C PHE A 99 -4.50 25.00 8.66
N SER A 100 -5.14 23.88 8.27
CA SER A 100 -6.56 23.49 8.40
C SER A 100 -7.49 23.51 7.18
N VAL A 101 -8.50 22.64 7.31
CA VAL A 101 -9.25 21.93 6.27
C VAL A 101 -10.58 22.63 5.95
N ILE A 102 -10.81 22.80 4.64
CA ILE A 102 -12.09 22.82 3.89
C ILE A 102 -13.27 23.56 4.56
N HIS A 103 -13.48 24.81 4.14
CA HIS A 103 -14.79 25.35 3.78
C HIS A 103 -14.63 26.44 2.71
N ASN A 104 -15.42 26.33 1.62
CA ASN A 104 -15.65 27.35 0.57
C ASN A 104 -14.43 27.87 -0.21
N ASN A 105 -14.09 27.16 -1.30
CA ASN A 105 -13.57 27.59 -2.62
C ASN A 105 -12.65 28.81 -2.84
N TYR A 106 -12.09 29.45 -1.81
CA TYR A 106 -11.14 30.58 -1.93
C TYR A 106 -9.85 30.40 -1.12
N ILE A 107 -9.73 29.30 -0.35
CA ILE A 107 -8.63 29.09 0.60
C ILE A 107 -7.50 28.20 0.03
N LEU A 108 -7.73 27.48 -1.08
CA LEU A 108 -6.75 26.56 -1.68
C LEU A 108 -5.46 27.27 -2.17
N LYS A 109 -5.54 28.57 -2.45
CA LYS A 109 -4.44 29.35 -3.02
C LYS A 109 -3.39 29.78 -1.98
N PHE A 110 -3.74 29.79 -0.69
CA PHE A 110 -2.85 30.32 0.37
C PHE A 110 -1.80 29.29 0.86
N TYR A 111 -1.94 28.02 0.48
CA TYR A 111 -1.16 26.93 1.07
C TYR A 111 0.00 26.40 0.20
N ILE A 112 0.60 27.18 -0.72
CA ILE A 112 1.59 26.61 -1.66
C ILE A 112 2.90 27.39 -1.90
N ASN A 113 3.21 28.48 -1.21
CA ASN A 113 4.27 29.39 -1.69
C ASN A 113 5.76 28.94 -1.54
N ASP A 114 6.23 28.52 -0.35
CA ASP A 114 7.70 28.49 -0.08
C ASP A 114 8.50 27.31 -0.69
N SER A 115 7.84 26.21 -1.07
CA SER A 115 8.49 25.02 -1.64
C SER A 115 8.71 25.08 -3.14
N LEU A 116 7.86 25.84 -3.79
CA LEU A 116 7.89 26.13 -5.21
C LEU A 116 9.13 26.92 -5.57
N GLU A 117 9.59 27.81 -4.69
CA GLU A 117 10.85 28.52 -4.89
C GLU A 117 12.07 27.59 -4.85
N PHE A 118 12.09 26.59 -3.95
CA PHE A 118 13.23 25.66 -3.83
C PHE A 118 13.44 24.80 -5.09
N PHE A 119 12.35 24.34 -5.71
CA PHE A 119 12.40 23.61 -6.99
C PHE A 119 12.08 24.47 -8.20
N ASN A 120 11.99 25.80 -8.02
CA ASN A 120 11.65 26.79 -9.03
C ASN A 120 10.38 26.44 -9.86
N ILE A 121 9.34 25.93 -9.22
CA ILE A 121 8.06 25.56 -9.84
C ILE A 121 7.13 26.77 -9.81
N ASP A 122 6.57 27.15 -10.96
CA ASP A 122 5.56 28.20 -11.04
C ASP A 122 4.25 27.78 -10.33
N GLU A 123 3.70 28.67 -9.50
CA GLU A 123 2.42 28.47 -8.80
C GLU A 123 1.27 28.07 -9.72
N ASN A 124 1.29 28.52 -10.98
CA ASN A 124 0.24 28.16 -11.94
C ASN A 124 0.33 26.69 -12.40
N ASN A 125 1.45 26.02 -12.16
CA ASN A 125 1.75 24.68 -12.65
C ASN A 125 1.73 23.60 -11.56
N ILE A 126 1.47 23.94 -10.30
CA ILE A 126 1.53 23.03 -9.14
C ILE A 126 0.71 21.76 -9.36
N ASN A 127 -0.51 21.92 -9.87
CA ASN A 127 -1.47 20.82 -10.05
C ASN A 127 -1.00 19.79 -11.10
N CYS A 128 0.07 20.10 -11.84
CA CYS A 128 0.68 19.25 -12.83
C CYS A 128 1.93 18.51 -12.29
N TYR A 129 2.29 18.67 -11.00
CA TYR A 129 3.43 17.98 -10.41
C TYR A 129 2.99 16.82 -9.50
N PHE A 130 3.62 15.66 -9.72
CA PHE A 130 3.29 14.42 -9.02
C PHE A 130 4.56 13.77 -8.48
N LEU A 131 4.45 13.10 -7.33
CA LEU A 131 5.52 12.26 -6.79
C LEU A 131 5.48 10.90 -7.46
N THR A 132 6.59 10.53 -8.10
CA THR A 132 6.79 9.22 -8.69
C THR A 132 7.93 8.50 -7.98
N ASP A 133 7.83 7.20 -7.77
CA ASP A 133 8.97 6.41 -7.33
C ASP A 133 10.10 6.49 -8.38
N THR A 134 11.32 6.86 -7.97
CA THR A 134 12.43 7.12 -8.90
C THR A 134 12.83 5.89 -9.72
N LYS A 135 12.61 4.67 -9.19
CA LYS A 135 13.06 3.44 -9.85
C LYS A 135 11.99 2.80 -10.73
N SER A 136 10.75 2.78 -10.25
CA SER A 136 9.62 2.12 -10.90
C SER A 136 8.73 3.07 -11.71
N GLY A 137 8.83 4.38 -11.47
CA GLY A 137 7.97 5.39 -12.09
C GLY A 137 6.52 5.39 -11.57
N LEU A 138 6.21 4.59 -10.54
CA LEU A 138 4.86 4.48 -9.99
C LEU A 138 4.42 5.80 -9.34
N ILE A 139 3.19 6.22 -9.65
CA ILE A 139 2.58 7.41 -9.06
C ILE A 139 1.74 6.98 -7.85
N HIS A 140 2.06 7.54 -6.69
CA HIS A 140 1.30 7.26 -5.47
C HIS A 140 0.10 8.19 -5.32
N LEU A 141 -0.99 7.66 -4.76
CA LEU A 141 -2.12 8.45 -4.30
C LEU A 141 -1.69 9.47 -3.23
N PRO A 142 -2.06 10.76 -3.33
CA PRO A 142 -1.71 11.75 -2.31
C PRO A 142 -2.24 11.37 -0.92
N SER A 143 -3.42 10.76 -0.84
CA SER A 143 -4.02 10.32 0.43
C SER A 143 -3.40 9.04 1.00
N SER A 144 -2.57 8.33 0.23
CA SER A 144 -1.94 7.08 0.67
C SER A 144 -0.83 7.33 1.71
N TYR A 145 -0.71 6.41 2.65
CA TYR A 145 0.34 6.44 3.67
C TYR A 145 1.66 5.89 3.13
N VAL A 146 2.76 6.59 3.37
CA VAL A 146 4.10 6.24 2.88
C VAL A 146 4.55 4.87 3.40
N ARG A 147 4.24 4.58 4.67
CA ARG A 147 4.56 3.29 5.32
C ARG A 147 3.95 2.07 4.62
N ASP A 148 2.89 2.25 3.84
CA ASP A 148 2.21 1.14 3.15
C ASP A 148 2.98 0.69 1.89
N TYR A 149 3.94 1.49 1.41
CA TYR A 149 4.69 1.27 0.17
C TYR A 149 6.18 1.10 0.41
N TYR A 150 6.71 1.78 1.43
CA TYR A 150 8.13 1.85 1.68
C TYR A 150 8.49 1.34 3.06
N PHE A 151 9.21 0.21 3.07
CA PHE A 151 9.65 -0.47 4.27
C PHE A 151 11.11 -0.15 4.59
N PHE A 152 11.49 -0.36 5.85
CA PHE A 152 12.84 -0.10 6.32
C PHE A 152 13.85 -1.01 5.63
N HIS A 153 14.90 -0.40 5.09
CA HIS A 153 16.07 -1.09 4.59
C HIS A 153 17.32 -0.38 5.10
N ARG A 154 18.22 -1.10 5.79
CA ARG A 154 19.35 -0.48 6.52
C ARG A 154 20.23 0.43 5.64
N SER A 155 20.43 0.04 4.39
CA SER A 155 21.35 0.71 3.46
C SER A 155 20.64 1.49 2.36
N PHE A 156 19.31 1.59 2.40
CA PHE A 156 18.55 2.17 1.31
C PHE A 156 17.40 3.03 1.83
N TYR A 157 17.34 4.26 1.33
CA TYR A 157 16.20 5.14 1.53
C TYR A 157 15.41 5.21 0.22
N PRO A 158 14.09 5.03 0.26
CA PRO A 158 13.25 5.19 -0.92
C PRO A 158 13.44 6.58 -1.52
N GLN A 159 13.43 6.62 -2.85
CA GLN A 159 13.65 7.84 -3.61
C GLN A 159 12.42 8.13 -4.46
N LEU A 160 11.93 9.35 -4.36
CA LEU A 160 10.85 9.88 -5.17
C LEU A 160 11.40 10.98 -6.07
N THR A 161 10.76 11.19 -7.21
CA THR A 161 11.04 12.30 -8.12
C THR A 161 9.77 13.10 -8.30
N LEU A 162 9.90 14.42 -8.27
CA LEU A 162 8.82 15.33 -8.59
C LEU A 162 8.81 15.53 -10.11
N VAL A 163 7.75 15.04 -10.76
CA VAL A 163 7.63 15.04 -12.22
C VAL A 163 6.45 15.89 -12.65
N LYS A 164 6.65 16.73 -13.67
CA LYS A 164 5.57 17.46 -14.34
C LYS A 164 4.88 16.53 -15.34
N LEU A 165 3.58 16.33 -15.20
CA LEU A 165 2.76 15.49 -16.06
C LEU A 165 1.46 16.21 -16.41
N ASP A 166 0.85 15.82 -17.52
CA ASP A 166 -0.54 16.17 -17.79
C ASP A 166 -1.46 15.55 -16.73
N VAL A 167 -2.53 16.26 -16.37
CA VAL A 167 -3.41 15.84 -15.27
C VAL A 167 -4.18 14.57 -15.62
N ASP A 168 -4.65 14.44 -16.86
CA ASP A 168 -5.38 13.26 -17.30
C ASP A 168 -4.45 12.04 -17.38
N GLU A 169 -3.22 12.25 -17.87
CA GLU A 169 -2.18 11.23 -17.87
C GLU A 169 -1.84 10.76 -16.44
N ALA A 170 -1.63 11.70 -15.51
CA ALA A 170 -1.33 11.38 -14.12
C ALA A 170 -2.47 10.61 -13.46
N GLN A 171 -3.72 11.02 -13.68
CA GLN A 171 -4.90 10.31 -13.18
C GLN A 171 -4.98 8.88 -13.71
N LEU A 172 -4.72 8.66 -15.01
CA LEU A 172 -4.69 7.33 -15.60
C LEU A 172 -3.60 6.45 -14.96
N ARG A 173 -2.37 6.97 -14.84
CA ARG A 173 -1.24 6.25 -14.21
C ARG A 173 -1.50 5.91 -12.74
N MET A 174 -2.17 6.81 -12.00
CA MET A 174 -2.59 6.53 -10.62
C MET A 174 -3.61 5.40 -10.56
N LYS A 175 -4.63 5.40 -11.45
CA LYS A 175 -5.61 4.29 -11.52
C LYS A 175 -4.95 2.96 -11.84
N GLN A 176 -4.00 2.94 -12.77
CA GLN A 176 -3.21 1.75 -13.09
C GLN A 176 -2.43 1.24 -11.87
N THR A 177 -1.81 2.16 -11.13
CA THR A 177 -1.05 1.84 -9.91
C THR A 177 -1.96 1.25 -8.84
N VAL A 178 -3.11 1.89 -8.57
CA VAL A 178 -4.10 1.39 -7.58
C VAL A 178 -4.64 0.03 -8.01
N PHE A 179 -4.97 -0.15 -9.29
CA PHE A 179 -5.44 -1.44 -9.81
C PHE A 179 -4.41 -2.55 -9.58
N ALA A 180 -3.15 -2.32 -9.95
CA ALA A 180 -2.08 -3.30 -9.77
C ALA A 180 -1.86 -3.65 -8.29
N GLN A 181 -1.90 -2.64 -7.42
CA GLN A 181 -1.80 -2.84 -5.96
C GLN A 181 -2.97 -3.65 -5.42
N ARG A 182 -4.21 -3.35 -5.81
CA ARG A 182 -5.39 -4.14 -5.43
C ARG A 182 -5.31 -5.57 -5.92
N PHE A 183 -4.80 -5.79 -7.12
CA PHE A 183 -4.61 -7.13 -7.67
C PHE A 183 -3.57 -7.94 -6.87
N ILE A 184 -2.46 -7.31 -6.46
CA ILE A 184 -1.46 -7.92 -5.57
C ILE A 184 -2.09 -8.27 -4.22
N GLU A 185 -2.82 -7.33 -3.60
CA GLU A 185 -3.47 -7.55 -2.30
C GLU A 185 -4.50 -8.70 -2.37
N VAL A 186 -5.33 -8.76 -3.42
CA VAL A 186 -6.21 -9.89 -3.71
C VAL A 186 -5.43 -11.21 -3.71
N GLY A 187 -4.29 -11.26 -4.38
CA GLY A 187 -3.42 -12.43 -4.40
C GLY A 187 -2.91 -12.84 -3.01
N LYS A 188 -2.50 -11.88 -2.19
CA LYS A 188 -2.06 -12.13 -0.80
C LYS A 188 -3.20 -12.64 0.08
N VAL A 189 -4.39 -12.06 -0.05
CA VAL A 189 -5.59 -12.47 0.70
C VAL A 189 -5.99 -13.88 0.28
N LEU A 190 -6.02 -14.18 -1.01
CA LEU A 190 -6.32 -15.52 -1.52
C LEU A 190 -5.28 -16.55 -1.08
N LEU A 191 -3.99 -16.20 -1.09
CA LEU A 191 -2.94 -17.08 -0.58
C LEU A 191 -3.18 -17.41 0.89
N THR A 192 -3.42 -16.38 1.71
CA THR A 192 -3.70 -16.52 3.13
C THR A 192 -4.96 -17.37 3.38
N HIS A 193 -6.05 -17.05 2.69
CA HIS A 193 -7.31 -17.77 2.79
C HIS A 193 -7.18 -19.24 2.39
N ASN A 194 -6.47 -19.57 1.31
CA ASN A 194 -6.33 -20.96 0.90
C ASN A 194 -5.41 -21.76 1.83
N ILE A 195 -4.34 -21.17 2.35
CA ILE A 195 -3.51 -21.83 3.38
C ILE A 195 -4.37 -22.14 4.62
N LEU A 196 -5.23 -21.20 5.04
CA LEU A 196 -6.13 -21.42 6.17
C LEU A 196 -7.19 -22.48 5.86
N LYS A 197 -7.90 -22.34 4.74
CA LYS A 197 -9.02 -23.21 4.35
C LYS A 197 -8.65 -24.69 4.25
N TYR A 198 -7.46 -24.97 3.74
CA TYR A 198 -6.95 -26.34 3.56
C TYR A 198 -6.01 -26.79 4.69
N SER A 199 -5.93 -26.03 5.79
CA SER A 199 -5.14 -26.45 6.95
C SER A 199 -5.76 -27.67 7.63
N PRO A 200 -4.95 -28.63 8.14
CA PRO A 200 -5.45 -29.77 8.91
C PRO A 200 -6.19 -29.32 10.18
N GLN A 201 -7.25 -30.06 10.55
CA GLN A 201 -8.12 -29.71 11.69
C GLN A 201 -7.35 -29.53 13.01
N HIS A 202 -6.32 -30.35 13.25
CA HIS A 202 -5.56 -30.32 14.50
C HIS A 202 -4.66 -29.08 14.67
N VAL A 203 -4.41 -28.29 13.60
CA VAL A 203 -3.63 -27.03 13.68
C VAL A 203 -4.48 -25.78 13.41
N ILE A 204 -5.78 -25.93 13.14
CA ILE A 204 -6.60 -24.81 12.65
C ILE A 204 -6.72 -23.67 13.67
N ALA A 205 -6.91 -24.00 14.95
CA ALA A 205 -6.97 -23.00 16.01
C ALA A 205 -5.67 -22.18 16.10
N GLN A 206 -4.51 -22.84 16.00
CA GLN A 206 -3.21 -22.18 15.99
C GLN A 206 -3.03 -21.26 14.77
N ARG A 207 -3.56 -21.67 13.60
CA ARG A 207 -3.53 -20.87 12.36
C ARG A 207 -4.36 -19.61 12.48
N VAL A 208 -5.59 -19.73 12.99
CA VAL A 208 -6.48 -18.59 13.23
C VAL A 208 -5.87 -17.63 14.23
N PHE A 209 -5.30 -18.15 15.33
CA PHE A 209 -4.61 -17.34 16.33
C PHE A 209 -3.45 -16.54 15.73
N PHE A 210 -2.60 -17.20 14.93
CA PHE A 210 -1.50 -16.53 14.24
C PHE A 210 -2.00 -15.41 13.31
N LEU A 211 -3.01 -15.68 12.49
CA LEU A 211 -3.56 -14.68 11.56
C LEU A 211 -4.20 -13.51 12.29
N HIS A 212 -4.92 -13.76 13.38
CA HIS A 212 -5.48 -12.70 14.20
C HIS A 212 -4.38 -11.81 14.77
N ASP A 213 -3.35 -12.40 15.40
CA ASP A 213 -2.22 -11.64 15.96
C ASP A 213 -1.54 -10.78 14.88
N GLU A 214 -1.33 -11.34 13.70
CA GLU A 214 -0.76 -10.62 12.57
C GLU A 214 -1.66 -9.50 12.04
N LEU A 215 -2.98 -9.69 11.99
CA LEU A 215 -3.90 -8.67 11.49
C LEU A 215 -4.14 -7.54 12.51
N THR A 216 -4.30 -7.86 13.79
CA THR A 216 -4.49 -6.86 14.85
C THR A 216 -3.28 -5.94 14.99
N HIS A 217 -2.06 -6.46 14.78
CA HIS A 217 -0.84 -5.67 14.86
C HIS A 217 -0.43 -5.03 13.52
N LEU A 218 -1.19 -5.23 12.44
CA LEU A 218 -0.88 -4.66 11.14
C LEU A 218 -1.45 -3.22 11.07
N PRO A 219 -0.63 -2.16 10.98
CA PRO A 219 -1.12 -0.78 11.01
C PRO A 219 -2.05 -0.40 9.86
N SER A 220 -2.03 -1.19 8.78
CA SER A 220 -2.91 -1.02 7.63
C SER A 220 -4.22 -1.80 7.75
N PHE A 221 -4.38 -2.70 8.72
CA PHE A 221 -5.63 -3.40 8.96
C PHE A 221 -6.45 -2.71 10.07
N PRO A 222 -7.78 -2.60 9.93
CA PRO A 222 -8.59 -2.97 8.77
C PRO A 222 -8.54 -1.93 7.64
N ARG A 223 -7.95 -0.75 7.86
CA ARG A 223 -7.98 0.40 6.93
C ARG A 223 -7.87 0.04 5.44
N LYS A 224 -6.79 -0.60 4.99
CA LYS A 224 -6.56 -0.96 3.57
C LYS A 224 -7.58 -1.94 3.02
N SER A 225 -8.18 -2.78 3.87
CA SER A 225 -9.28 -3.68 3.48
C SER A 225 -10.61 -2.92 3.29
N LEU A 226 -10.78 -1.77 3.94
CA LEU A 226 -11.98 -0.95 3.85
C LEU A 226 -11.89 0.17 2.82
N GLU A 227 -10.70 0.74 2.64
CA GLU A 227 -10.45 1.90 1.78
C GLU A 227 -11.00 1.68 0.36
N THR A 228 -11.80 2.63 -0.11
CA THR A 228 -12.35 2.64 -1.46
C THR A 228 -12.11 3.99 -2.11
N CYS A 229 -11.52 4.00 -3.31
CA CYS A 229 -11.23 5.22 -4.05
C CYS A 229 -12.38 5.62 -4.98
N PHE A 230 -13.56 5.94 -4.44
CA PHE A 230 -14.77 6.23 -5.23
C PHE A 230 -14.56 7.31 -6.30
N GLY A 231 -13.77 8.35 -5.99
CA GLY A 231 -13.45 9.43 -6.93
C GLY A 231 -12.68 8.97 -8.19
N MET A 232 -12.12 7.75 -8.19
CA MET A 232 -11.37 7.20 -9.31
C MET A 232 -12.20 6.30 -10.24
N PHE A 233 -13.49 6.07 -9.94
CA PHE A 233 -14.36 5.20 -10.75
C PHE A 233 -14.88 5.84 -12.04
N HIS A 234 -14.64 7.13 -12.24
CA HIS A 234 -15.06 7.85 -13.45
C HIS A 234 -13.91 7.96 -14.46
N GLY A 235 -14.26 8.02 -15.74
CA GLY A 235 -13.31 8.14 -16.84
C GLY A 235 -12.58 6.83 -17.16
N GLU A 236 -11.48 6.94 -17.89
CA GLU A 236 -10.70 5.78 -18.34
C GLU A 236 -10.26 4.90 -17.15
N MET A 237 -10.34 3.58 -17.33
CA MET A 237 -10.09 2.53 -16.32
C MET A 237 -11.01 2.53 -15.07
N GLY A 238 -12.01 3.41 -14.99
CA GLY A 238 -12.86 3.55 -13.82
C GLY A 238 -13.68 2.30 -13.47
N GLU A 239 -14.33 1.68 -14.46
CA GLU A 239 -15.13 0.46 -14.27
C GLU A 239 -14.26 -0.76 -13.95
N GLN A 240 -13.06 -0.86 -14.55
CA GLN A 240 -12.08 -1.91 -14.23
C GLN A 240 -11.62 -1.80 -12.78
N LEU A 241 -11.38 -0.57 -12.31
CA LEU A 241 -10.99 -0.33 -10.92
C LEU A 241 -12.12 -0.66 -9.96
N LYS A 242 -13.36 -0.29 -10.29
CA LYS A 242 -14.56 -0.65 -9.52
C LYS A 242 -14.74 -2.17 -9.41
N ALA A 243 -14.57 -2.91 -10.50
CA ALA A 243 -14.62 -4.37 -10.50
C ALA A 243 -13.50 -4.98 -9.63
N MET A 244 -12.27 -4.45 -9.73
CA MET A 244 -11.15 -4.88 -8.91
C MET A 244 -11.37 -4.61 -7.41
N GLU A 245 -11.95 -3.46 -7.05
CA GLU A 245 -12.33 -3.13 -5.67
C GLU A 245 -13.40 -4.11 -5.13
N ALA A 246 -14.41 -4.45 -5.94
CA ALA A 246 -15.40 -5.45 -5.55
C ALA A 246 -14.75 -6.83 -5.30
N MET A 247 -13.82 -7.25 -6.18
CA MET A 247 -13.06 -8.49 -5.99
C MET A 247 -12.19 -8.45 -4.72
N HIS A 248 -11.50 -7.34 -4.48
CA HIS A 248 -10.70 -7.13 -3.27
C HIS A 248 -11.54 -7.29 -2.00
N LYS A 249 -12.68 -6.59 -1.90
CA LYS A 249 -13.62 -6.73 -0.77
C LYS A 249 -14.15 -8.15 -0.63
N PHE A 250 -14.54 -8.78 -1.73
CA PHE A 250 -15.04 -10.16 -1.73
C PHE A 250 -14.01 -11.15 -1.16
N THR A 251 -12.73 -11.04 -1.57
CA THR A 251 -11.68 -11.94 -1.06
C THR A 251 -11.42 -11.74 0.43
N TRP A 252 -11.45 -10.50 0.91
CA TRP A 252 -11.37 -10.20 2.33
C TRP A 252 -12.54 -10.79 3.11
N ALA A 253 -13.78 -10.61 2.61
CA ALA A 253 -14.97 -11.18 3.23
C ALA A 253 -14.88 -12.72 3.34
N LYS A 254 -14.33 -13.41 2.33
CA LYS A 254 -14.08 -14.86 2.39
C LYS A 254 -13.07 -15.22 3.48
N LEU A 255 -11.94 -14.52 3.56
CA LEU A 255 -10.95 -14.77 4.61
C LEU A 255 -11.55 -14.56 6.01
N MET A 256 -12.28 -13.47 6.22
CA MET A 256 -12.92 -13.18 7.51
C MET A 256 -13.98 -14.24 7.85
N SER A 257 -14.81 -14.63 6.90
CA SER A 257 -15.82 -15.69 7.08
C SER A 257 -15.17 -17.00 7.52
N ASP A 258 -14.11 -17.43 6.83
CA ASP A 258 -13.39 -18.67 7.16
C ASP A 258 -12.69 -18.58 8.52
N MET A 259 -12.13 -17.41 8.87
CA MET A 259 -11.56 -17.18 10.18
C MET A 259 -12.62 -17.27 11.28
N PHE A 260 -13.79 -16.66 11.11
CA PHE A 260 -14.88 -16.71 12.10
C PHE A 260 -15.47 -18.11 12.26
N GLU A 261 -15.68 -18.84 11.16
CA GLU A 261 -16.16 -20.23 11.19
C GLU A 261 -15.22 -21.13 12.00
N LYS A 262 -13.92 -20.89 11.90
CA LYS A 262 -12.87 -21.73 12.48
C LYS A 262 -12.32 -21.18 13.81
N MET A 263 -12.92 -20.11 14.32
CA MET A 263 -12.55 -19.48 15.58
C MET A 263 -13.18 -20.25 16.75
N GLU A 264 -12.35 -20.84 17.61
CA GLU A 264 -12.83 -21.45 18.86
C GLU A 264 -13.01 -20.39 19.97
N ASN A 265 -13.94 -20.68 20.89
CA ASN A 265 -14.55 -19.73 21.83
C ASN A 265 -13.57 -18.92 22.70
N ALA A 266 -13.81 -17.61 22.77
CA ALA A 266 -13.49 -16.63 23.81
C ALA A 266 -12.26 -15.70 23.69
N PHE A 267 -11.21 -16.02 22.95
CA PHE A 267 -9.95 -15.25 23.08
C PHE A 267 -9.85 -13.94 22.25
N MET A 268 -10.78 -13.66 21.33
CA MET A 268 -10.62 -12.59 20.33
C MET A 268 -11.69 -11.49 20.35
N PHE A 269 -12.53 -11.40 21.39
CA PHE A 269 -13.65 -10.44 21.39
C PHE A 269 -13.23 -8.97 21.47
N ALA A 270 -12.06 -8.66 22.04
CA ALA A 270 -11.59 -7.27 22.17
C ALA A 270 -11.41 -6.59 20.79
N ASP A 271 -10.80 -7.30 19.85
CA ASP A 271 -10.47 -6.78 18.52
C ASP A 271 -11.50 -7.18 17.46
N LEU A 272 -12.54 -7.95 17.82
CA LEU A 272 -13.56 -8.46 16.90
C LEU A 272 -14.20 -7.36 16.04
N HIS A 273 -14.31 -6.15 16.60
CA HIS A 273 -14.82 -4.98 15.87
C HIS A 273 -13.99 -4.64 14.62
N LEU A 274 -12.66 -4.84 14.64
CA LEU A 274 -11.78 -4.64 13.49
C LEU A 274 -12.14 -5.59 12.35
N PHE A 275 -12.37 -6.86 12.67
CA PHE A 275 -12.67 -7.92 11.70
C PHE A 275 -14.10 -7.80 11.15
N ILE A 276 -15.07 -7.46 11.99
CA ILE A 276 -16.47 -7.27 11.57
C ILE A 276 -16.59 -6.10 10.57
N ASN A 277 -15.82 -5.03 10.76
CA ASN A 277 -15.85 -3.88 9.85
C ASN A 277 -15.51 -4.26 8.41
N VAL A 278 -14.67 -5.29 8.20
CA VAL A 278 -14.28 -5.79 6.88
C VAL A 278 -15.45 -6.43 6.14
N VAL A 279 -16.41 -7.02 6.86
CA VAL A 279 -17.56 -7.74 6.27
C VAL A 279 -18.77 -6.82 6.06
N ARG A 280 -18.77 -5.61 6.64
CA ARG A 280 -19.91 -4.67 6.62
C ARG A 280 -19.96 -3.72 5.41
N ILE A 281 -19.10 -3.91 4.40
CA ILE A 281 -18.87 -2.94 3.30
C ILE A 281 -19.62 -3.32 2.02
#